data_AF-A0A7S1MT96-F1
#
_entry.id   AF-A0A7S1MT96-F1
#
_cell.length_a   1.000
_cell.length_b   1.000
_cell.length_c   1.000
_cell.angle_alpha   90.00
_cell.angle_beta   90.00
_cell.angle_gamma   90.00
#
_symmetry.space_group_name_H-M   'P 1'
#
loop_
_entity.id
_entity.type
_entity.pdbx_description
1 polymer ?
#
loop_
_entity_poly.entity_id
_entity_poly.type
_entity_poly.pdbx_seq_one_letter_code
_entity_poly.pdbx_strand_id
1 'polypeptide(L)'
;GDARGWDARFEDLLAFQERFSHCNVPEWGIESDHQSKVLGRWVTQQRVLCKVGRLPEHRVAKLEEVGFVWDVQETEWRSHVMLLAEYMQRHGHSRVPSTSENDFRL
;
A
#
# COMPACT_ATOMS: atom_id res chain seq x y z
N GLY A 1 -7.66 23.72 -12.66
CA GLY A 1 -8.58 23.06 -11.73
C GLY A 1 -9.00 21.75 -12.36
N ASP A 2 -8.91 20.64 -11.61
CA ASP A 2 -9.28 19.31 -12.11
C ASP A 2 -10.80 19.26 -12.35
N ALA A 3 -11.21 19.10 -13.61
CA ALA A 3 -12.56 19.38 -14.09
C ALA A 3 -13.62 18.33 -13.69
N ARG A 4 -13.25 17.25 -12.97
CA ARG A 4 -14.19 16.20 -12.55
C ARG A 4 -14.57 16.23 -11.06
N GLY A 5 -13.88 17.02 -10.23
CA GLY A 5 -14.17 17.10 -8.79
C GLY A 5 -13.78 15.84 -8.00
N TRP A 6 -13.94 15.89 -6.69
CA TRP A 6 -13.48 14.82 -5.78
C TRP A 6 -14.31 13.54 -5.90
N ASP A 7 -15.64 13.65 -6.03
CA ASP A 7 -16.52 12.47 -6.06
C ASP A 7 -16.29 11.61 -7.31
N ALA A 8 -16.05 12.21 -8.49
CA ALA A 8 -15.72 11.45 -9.69
C ALA A 8 -14.39 10.68 -9.55
N ARG A 9 -13.41 11.24 -8.84
CA ARG A 9 -12.13 10.54 -8.56
C ARG A 9 -12.30 9.43 -7.54
N PHE A 10 -13.25 9.58 -6.63
CA PHE A 10 -13.63 8.53 -5.71
C PHE A 10 -14.33 7.37 -6.44
N GLU A 11 -15.19 7.66 -7.43
CA GLU A 11 -15.75 6.63 -8.31
C GLU A 11 -14.68 5.91 -9.13
N ASP A 12 -13.70 6.65 -9.68
CA ASP A 12 -12.53 6.05 -10.35
C ASP A 12 -11.77 5.09 -9.41
N LEU A 13 -11.65 5.44 -8.11
CA LEU A 13 -11.02 4.60 -7.09
C LEU A 13 -11.83 3.33 -6.80
N LEU A 14 -13.16 3.42 -6.74
CA LEU A 14 -14.04 2.26 -6.56
C LEU A 14 -13.89 1.27 -7.72
N ALA A 15 -13.93 1.77 -8.96
CA ALA A 15 -13.73 0.93 -10.14
C ALA A 15 -12.33 0.27 -10.16
N PHE A 16 -11.31 0.98 -9.67
CA PHE A 16 -9.98 0.42 -9.50
C PHE A 16 -9.97 -0.69 -8.42
N GLN A 17 -10.61 -0.45 -7.27
CA GLN A 17 -10.71 -1.41 -6.18
C GLN A 17 -11.43 -2.69 -6.64
N GLU A 18 -12.53 -2.59 -7.39
CA GLU A 18 -13.22 -3.76 -7.96
C GLU A 18 -12.30 -4.58 -8.87
N ARG A 19 -11.45 -3.91 -9.66
CA ARG A 19 -10.56 -4.56 -10.61
C ARG A 19 -9.34 -5.21 -9.97
N PHE A 20 -8.74 -4.56 -8.96
CA PHE A 20 -7.46 -4.97 -8.39
C PHE A 20 -7.55 -5.45 -6.93
N SER A 21 -8.74 -5.39 -6.33
CA SER A 21 -9.01 -5.73 -4.93
C SER A 21 -8.21 -4.89 -3.91
N HIS A 22 -7.66 -3.74 -4.34
CA HIS A 22 -6.94 -2.81 -3.47
C HIS A 22 -7.07 -1.37 -3.96
N CYS A 23 -6.90 -0.41 -3.04
CA CYS A 23 -6.96 1.03 -3.34
C CYS A 23 -5.57 1.67 -3.54
N ASN A 24 -4.50 0.86 -3.53
CA ASN A 24 -3.14 1.36 -3.69
C ASN A 24 -2.79 1.57 -5.18
N VAL A 25 -3.05 2.78 -5.68
CA VAL A 25 -2.70 3.18 -7.05
C VAL A 25 -1.32 3.86 -7.04
N PRO A 26 -0.31 3.34 -7.77
CA PRO A 26 0.99 4.01 -7.87
C PRO A 26 0.86 5.38 -8.53
N GLU A 27 1.68 6.37 -8.12
CA GLU A 27 1.63 7.72 -8.70
C GLU A 27 1.90 7.72 -10.22
N TRP A 28 2.76 6.82 -10.70
CA TRP A 28 3.06 6.62 -12.11
C TRP A 28 2.02 5.76 -12.86
N GLY A 29 0.93 5.36 -12.20
CA GLY A 29 -0.14 4.54 -12.73
C GLY A 29 0.21 3.07 -12.92
N ILE A 30 -0.75 2.31 -13.45
CA ILE A 30 -0.56 0.96 -13.99
C ILE A 30 -0.22 1.07 -15.48
N GLU A 31 0.64 0.17 -15.94
CA GLU A 31 1.21 0.17 -17.29
C GLU A 31 0.13 0.31 -18.38
N SER A 32 0.41 1.14 -19.38
CA SER A 32 -0.48 1.51 -20.52
C SER A 32 -1.82 2.20 -20.21
N ASP A 33 -2.19 2.46 -18.95
CA ASP A 33 -3.43 3.17 -18.59
C ASP A 33 -3.17 4.63 -18.15
N HIS A 34 -3.55 5.61 -18.98
CA HIS A 34 -3.41 7.02 -18.65
C HIS A 34 -4.33 7.48 -17.50
N GLN A 35 -5.52 6.88 -17.33
CA GLN A 35 -6.44 7.24 -16.25
C GLN A 35 -5.87 6.82 -14.89
N SER A 36 -5.19 5.67 -14.84
CA SER A 36 -4.52 5.20 -13.63
C SER A 36 -3.44 6.17 -13.11
N LYS A 37 -2.75 6.90 -14.00
CA LYS A 37 -1.76 7.93 -13.63
C LYS A 37 -2.41 9.12 -12.93
N VAL A 38 -3.56 9.54 -13.45
CA VAL A 38 -4.32 10.66 -12.86
C VAL A 38 -4.86 10.25 -11.49
N LEU A 39 -5.39 9.03 -11.39
CA LEU A 39 -5.87 8.47 -10.14
C LEU A 39 -4.74 8.30 -9.11
N GLY A 40 -3.57 7.81 -9.53
CA GLY A 40 -2.38 7.67 -8.67
C GLY A 40 -1.94 8.99 -8.05
N ARG A 41 -1.86 10.07 -8.83
CA ARG A 41 -1.58 11.42 -8.31
C ARG A 41 -2.65 11.89 -7.33
N TRP A 42 -3.92 11.63 -7.62
CA TRP A 42 -5.02 12.00 -6.74
C TRP A 42 -4.97 11.25 -5.40
N VAL A 43 -4.67 9.94 -5.42
CA VAL A 43 -4.46 9.09 -4.23
C VAL A 43 -3.32 9.64 -3.37
N THR A 44 -2.16 9.95 -3.98
CA THR A 44 -1.04 10.58 -3.28
C THR A 44 -1.42 11.92 -2.67
N GLN A 45 -2.20 12.73 -3.40
CA GLN A 45 -2.68 14.01 -2.89
C GLN A 45 -3.60 13.83 -1.67
N GLN A 46 -4.47 12.81 -1.63
CA GLN A 46 -5.33 12.57 -0.47
C GLN A 46 -4.50 12.26 0.78
N ARG A 47 -3.44 11.45 0.65
CA ARG A 47 -2.51 11.14 1.75
C ARG A 47 -1.84 12.39 2.28
N VAL A 48 -1.36 13.26 1.39
CA VAL A 48 -0.74 14.55 1.78
C VAL A 48 -1.75 15.44 2.49
N LEU A 49 -2.95 15.61 1.93
CA LEU A 49 -4.00 16.46 2.49
C LEU A 49 -4.45 15.97 3.87
N CYS A 50 -4.57 14.65 4.06
CA CYS A 50 -4.88 14.06 5.36
C CYS A 50 -3.77 14.35 6.38
N LYS A 51 -2.50 14.14 6.01
CA LYS A 51 -1.34 14.39 6.89
C LYS A 51 -1.23 15.84 7.36
N VAL A 52 -1.60 16.80 6.51
CA VAL A 52 -1.58 18.23 6.85
C VAL A 52 -2.91 18.73 7.43
N GLY A 53 -3.88 17.85 7.70
CA GLY A 53 -5.17 18.22 8.29
C GLY A 53 -6.07 19.08 7.39
N ARG A 54 -5.88 19.01 6.07
CA ARG A 54 -6.64 19.78 5.07
C ARG A 54 -7.66 18.96 4.29
N LEU A 55 -7.72 17.65 4.54
CA LEU A 55 -8.75 16.79 3.98
C LEU A 55 -9.99 16.84 4.88
N PRO A 56 -11.17 17.23 4.36
CA PRO A 56 -12.41 17.21 5.13
C PRO A 56 -12.71 15.82 5.72
N GLU A 57 -13.22 15.77 6.95
CA GLU A 57 -13.51 14.53 7.68
C GLU A 57 -14.44 13.59 6.91
N HIS A 58 -15.49 14.11 6.25
CA HIS A 58 -16.40 13.29 5.44
C HIS A 58 -15.70 12.56 4.27
N ARG A 59 -14.59 13.12 3.75
CA ARG A 59 -13.79 12.48 2.69
C ARG A 59 -12.85 11.44 3.27
N VAL A 60 -12.32 11.67 4.47
CA VAL A 60 -11.56 10.67 5.22
C VAL A 60 -12.44 9.45 5.48
N ALA A 61 -13.64 9.65 6.01
CA ALA A 61 -14.60 8.57 6.28
C ALA A 61 -14.93 7.74 5.04
N LYS A 62 -15.26 8.39 3.90
CA LYS A 62 -15.50 7.70 2.62
C LYS A 62 -14.31 6.86 2.16
N LEU A 63 -13.08 7.35 2.36
CA LEU A 63 -11.87 6.62 1.97
C LEU A 63 -11.61 5.43 2.91
N GLU A 64 -11.88 5.58 4.21
CA GLU A 64 -11.76 4.49 5.18
C GLU A 64 -12.78 3.37 4.92
N GLU A 65 -14.01 3.71 4.53
CA GLU A 65 -15.06 2.74 4.18
C GLU A 65 -14.64 1.80 3.04
N VAL A 66 -13.83 2.29 2.10
CA VAL A 66 -13.32 1.51 0.96
C VAL A 66 -11.96 0.86 1.25
N GLY A 67 -11.51 0.85 2.50
CA GLY A 67 -10.24 0.26 2.90
C GLY A 67 -9.02 0.99 2.32
N PHE A 68 -9.12 2.31 2.15
CA PHE A 68 -8.01 3.12 1.64
C PHE A 68 -6.80 3.07 2.57
N VAL A 69 -5.64 2.78 1.99
CA VAL A 69 -4.37 2.71 2.72
C VAL A 69 -3.72 4.10 2.77
N TRP A 70 -3.71 4.69 3.96
CA TRP A 70 -3.05 5.97 4.24
C TRP A 70 -1.53 5.86 4.27
N ASP A 71 -1.01 4.81 4.92
CA ASP A 71 0.42 4.49 4.98
C ASP A 71 0.72 3.17 4.24
N VAL A 72 1.26 3.32 3.04
CA VAL A 72 1.64 2.18 2.19
C VAL A 72 2.84 1.44 2.76
N GLN A 73 3.79 2.15 3.37
CA GLN A 73 4.98 1.52 3.93
C GLN A 73 4.62 0.66 5.14
N GLU A 74 3.69 1.12 5.97
CA GLU A 74 3.17 0.32 7.09
C GLU A 74 2.43 -0.93 6.60
N THR A 75 1.65 -0.81 5.53
CA THR A 75 0.83 -1.92 5.00
C THR A 75 1.68 -2.95 4.25
N GLU A 76 2.66 -2.50 3.46
CA GLU A 76 3.64 -3.38 2.83
C GLU A 76 4.49 -4.09 3.89
N TRP A 77 4.94 -3.39 4.93
CA TRP A 77 5.65 -4.01 6.06
C TRP A 77 4.81 -5.12 6.71
N ARG A 78 3.54 -4.84 7.05
CA ARG A 78 2.65 -5.84 7.66
C ARG A 78 2.42 -7.04 6.74
N SER A 79 2.29 -6.82 5.43
CA SER A 79 2.11 -7.89 4.45
C SER A 79 3.36 -8.76 4.31
N HIS A 80 4.56 -8.16 4.26
CA HIS A 80 5.83 -8.90 4.25
C HIS A 80 6.05 -9.66 5.56
N VAL A 81 5.72 -9.06 6.71
CA VAL A 81 5.83 -9.72 8.02
C VAL A 81 4.85 -10.88 8.14
N MET A 82 3.61 -10.76 7.66
CA MET A 82 2.65 -11.88 7.66
C MET A 82 3.10 -13.00 6.71
N LEU A 83 3.61 -12.67 5.51
CA LEU A 83 4.14 -13.66 4.58
C LEU A 83 5.34 -14.41 5.18
N LEU A 84 6.24 -13.69 5.88
CA LEU A 84 7.36 -14.27 6.60
C LEU A 84 6.91 -15.10 7.80
N ALA A 85 5.89 -14.67 8.54
CA ALA A 85 5.33 -15.41 9.66
C ALA A 85 4.68 -16.73 9.20
N GLU A 86 3.92 -16.71 8.09
CA GLU A 86 3.40 -17.94 7.47
C GLU A 86 4.52 -18.83 6.94
N TYR A 87 5.55 -18.25 6.34
CA TYR A 87 6.72 -18.99 5.88
C TYR A 87 7.47 -19.66 7.04
N MET A 88 7.65 -18.96 8.17
CA MET A 88 8.25 -19.52 9.39
C MET A 88 7.37 -20.59 10.05
N GLN A 89 6.04 -20.46 9.96
CA GLN A 89 5.10 -21.44 10.50
C GLN A 89 5.06 -22.73 9.66
N ARG A 90 5.28 -22.64 8.34
CA ARG A 90 5.39 -23.80 7.43
C ARG A 90 6.78 -24.41 7.39
N HIS A 91 7.83 -23.61 7.56
CA HIS A 91 9.23 -24.03 7.52
C HIS A 91 9.88 -23.81 8.89
N GLY A 92 9.59 -24.72 9.81
CA GLY A 92 10.18 -24.72 11.15
C GLY A 92 11.71 -24.64 11.11
N HIS A 93 12.24 -23.62 11.80
CA HIS A 93 13.66 -23.43 12.14
C HIS A 93 14.63 -23.30 10.96
N SER A 94 14.84 -22.07 10.47
CA SER A 94 16.16 -21.74 9.93
C SER A 94 17.12 -21.50 11.10
N ARG A 95 17.63 -22.60 11.67
CA ARG A 95 18.91 -22.56 12.37
C ARG A 95 19.95 -22.29 11.30
N VAL A 96 20.29 -21.03 11.08
CA VAL A 96 21.57 -20.68 10.46
C VAL A 96 22.64 -21.28 11.36
N PRO A 97 23.45 -22.26 10.92
CA PRO A 97 24.66 -22.60 11.66
C PRO A 97 25.54 -21.36 11.57
N SER A 98 25.67 -20.66 12.69
CA SER A 98 26.75 -19.70 12.89
C SER A 98 28.05 -20.49 12.89
N THR A 99 28.63 -20.74 11.72
CA THR A 99 30.04 -21.13 11.64
C THR A 99 30.89 -19.90 11.94
N SER A 100 31.00 -19.63 13.23
CA SER A 100 32.08 -18.88 13.84
C SER A 100 32.56 -19.73 15.01
N GLU A 101 33.55 -20.58 14.76
CA GLU A 101 34.85 -20.49 15.43
C GLU A 101 35.76 -21.64 14.99
N ASN A 102 37.01 -21.25 14.71
CA ASN A 102 38.17 -22.12 14.62
C ASN A 102 38.22 -23.09 15.80
N ASP A 103 38.62 -24.33 15.55
CA ASP A 103 39.49 -25.00 16.51
C ASP A 103 40.67 -25.66 15.79
N PHE A 104 41.84 -25.45 16.38
CA PHE A 104 43.15 -25.89 15.92
C PHE A 104 43.45 -27.31 16.44
N ARG A 105 44.44 -27.96 15.79
CA ARG A 105 45.16 -29.21 16.16
C ARG A 105 44.47 -30.49 15.68
N LEU A 106 45.12 -31.35 14.88
CA LEU A 106 46.49 -31.89 15.00
C LEU A 106 47.25 -31.89 13.68
#